data_AF-A0A2I2M8Y0-F1
#
_entry.id   AF-A0A2I2M8Y0-F1
#
_cell.length_a   1.000
_cell.length_b   1.000
_cell.length_c   1.000
_cell.angle_alpha   90.00
_cell.angle_beta   90.00
_cell.angle_gamma   90.00
#
_symmetry.space_group_name_H-M   'P 1'
#
loop_
_entity.id
_entity.type
_entity.pdbx_description
1 polymer ?
#
loop_
_entity_poly.entity_id
_entity_poly.type
_entity_poly.pdbx_seq_one_letter_code
_entity_poly.pdbx_strand_id
1 'polypeptide(L)'
;MKKILTDTFYKNITENVIKGLEKESNKLILNKVNWEKEANKCFKSLTDFFRKTTLDKLQRNNIDTIGVIDICWNEYDNDIEVDFMPDNNFATAFKDGCIMNNSAIDNDDFFKTYFDEDIDKSLEEIGDDYQQIILAFYYIIKDIIKLVVQQEEFKKIPKKSPCHFGFASFHDQERTKILTIE
;
A
#
# COMPACT_ATOMS: atom_id res chain seq x y z
N MET A 1 0.58 -5.31 21.92
CA MET A 1 0.07 -5.43 20.54
C MET A 1 0.42 -6.81 20.02
N LYS A 2 -0.46 -7.41 19.19
CA LYS A 2 -0.19 -8.71 18.56
C LYS A 2 0.76 -8.48 17.38
N LYS A 3 1.80 -9.33 17.25
CA LYS A 3 2.71 -9.33 16.10
C LYS A 3 1.91 -9.62 14.83
N ILE A 4 2.00 -8.76 13.82
CA ILE A 4 1.30 -8.95 12.53
C ILE A 4 2.25 -9.14 11.35
N LEU A 5 3.51 -8.74 11.49
CA LEU A 5 4.53 -8.95 10.46
C LEU A 5 5.16 -10.34 10.61
N THR A 6 5.43 -10.97 9.48
CA THR A 6 6.08 -12.28 9.42
C THR A 6 7.60 -12.14 9.49
N ASP A 7 8.31 -13.24 9.76
CA ASP A 7 9.78 -13.23 9.68
C ASP A 7 10.26 -13.01 8.23
N THR A 8 9.43 -13.31 7.24
CA THR A 8 9.69 -13.00 5.82
C THR A 8 9.72 -11.48 5.58
N PHE A 9 8.85 -10.70 6.23
CA PHE A 9 8.93 -9.24 6.17
C PHE A 9 10.28 -8.73 6.66
N TYR A 10 10.71 -9.14 7.86
CA TYR A 10 11.99 -8.67 8.42
C TYR A 10 13.19 -9.07 7.57
N LYS A 11 13.14 -10.27 6.97
CA LYS A 11 14.13 -10.70 5.98
C LYS A 11 14.15 -9.77 4.76
N ASN A 12 12.99 -9.43 4.19
CA ASN A 12 12.89 -8.50 3.06
C ASN A 12 13.38 -7.08 3.41
N ILE A 13 13.05 -6.57 4.59
CA ILE A 13 13.57 -5.28 5.07
C ILE A 13 15.09 -5.31 5.12
N THR A 14 15.69 -6.38 5.63
CA THR A 14 17.14 -6.47 5.75
C THR A 14 17.82 -6.66 4.40
N GLU A 15 17.30 -7.57 3.57
CA GLU A 15 17.98 -8.05 2.37
C GLU A 15 17.70 -7.22 1.12
N ASN A 16 16.49 -6.66 1.01
CA ASN A 16 16.04 -5.97 -0.19
C ASN A 16 15.83 -4.48 0.01
N VAL A 17 15.55 -4.04 1.25
CA VAL A 17 15.37 -2.60 1.55
C VAL A 17 16.68 -1.99 2.03
N ILE A 18 17.14 -2.35 3.23
CA ILE A 18 18.29 -1.70 3.88
C ILE A 18 19.59 -1.89 3.08
N LYS A 19 19.80 -3.08 2.50
CA LYS A 19 20.98 -3.32 1.65
C LYS A 19 20.98 -2.55 0.34
N GLY A 20 19.80 -2.19 -0.17
CA GLY A 20 19.64 -1.44 -1.41
C GLY A 20 19.87 0.07 -1.25
N LEU A 21 19.91 0.57 0.00
CA LEU A 21 20.16 1.98 0.26
C LEU A 21 21.62 2.36 0.02
N GLU A 22 21.83 3.54 -0.54
CA GLU A 22 23.12 4.15 -0.74
C GLU A 22 23.59 4.90 0.51
N LYS A 23 22.73 5.74 1.11
CA LYS A 23 23.11 6.58 2.25
C LYS A 23 23.10 5.77 3.55
N GLU A 24 24.25 5.75 4.24
CA GLU A 24 24.38 5.06 5.52
C GLU A 24 23.47 5.64 6.62
N SER A 25 23.19 6.95 6.57
CA SER A 25 22.23 7.61 7.46
C SER A 25 20.84 6.99 7.35
N ASN A 26 20.37 6.74 6.13
CA ASN A 26 19.05 6.15 5.88
C ASN A 26 18.99 4.70 6.36
N LYS A 27 20.08 3.94 6.22
CA LYS A 27 20.18 2.58 6.80
C LYS A 27 20.06 2.61 8.31
N LEU A 28 20.76 3.53 8.98
CA LEU A 28 20.70 3.67 10.43
C LEU A 28 19.30 4.07 10.92
N ILE A 29 18.59 4.91 10.15
CA ILE A 29 17.21 5.27 10.41
C ILE A 29 16.30 4.04 10.29
N LEU A 30 16.31 3.33 9.15
CA LEU A 30 15.43 2.18 8.91
C LEU A 30 15.66 1.01 9.88
N ASN A 31 16.88 0.84 10.40
CA ASN A 31 17.17 -0.14 11.44
C ASN A 31 16.51 0.17 12.80
N LYS A 32 16.08 1.42 13.03
CA LYS A 32 15.41 1.86 14.27
C LYS A 32 13.90 1.98 14.15
N VAL A 33 13.35 1.88 12.94
CA VAL A 33 11.92 1.97 12.70
C VAL A 33 11.19 0.86 13.44
N ASN A 34 10.13 1.22 14.15
CA ASN A 34 9.24 0.24 14.76
C ASN A 34 8.24 -0.28 13.71
N TRP A 35 8.68 -1.26 12.92
CA TRP A 35 7.90 -1.79 11.81
C TRP A 35 6.54 -2.37 12.23
N GLU A 36 6.42 -2.99 13.41
CA GLU A 36 5.11 -3.44 13.90
C GLU A 36 4.14 -2.27 14.10
N LYS A 37 4.62 -1.13 14.59
CA LYS A 37 3.79 0.07 14.77
C LYS A 37 3.31 0.58 13.42
N GLU A 38 4.21 0.70 12.44
CA GLU A 38 3.87 1.19 11.09
C GLU A 38 2.91 0.22 10.36
N ALA A 39 3.12 -1.09 10.52
CA ALA A 39 2.22 -2.10 9.97
C ALA A 39 0.83 -2.03 10.61
N ASN A 40 0.73 -1.80 11.93
CA ASN A 40 -0.55 -1.63 12.60
C ASN A 40 -1.27 -0.35 12.14
N LYS A 41 -0.53 0.73 11.88
CA LYS A 41 -1.08 1.95 11.26
C LYS A 41 -1.67 1.62 9.89
N CYS A 42 -0.90 1.01 8.99
CA CYS A 42 -1.35 0.62 7.65
C CYS A 42 -2.57 -0.31 7.70
N PHE A 43 -2.56 -1.31 8.57
CA PHE A 43 -3.67 -2.25 8.76
C PHE A 43 -4.95 -1.55 9.18
N LYS A 44 -4.86 -0.64 10.17
CA LYS A 44 -6.02 0.13 10.63
C LYS A 44 -6.54 1.06 9.53
N SER A 45 -5.64 1.78 8.86
CA SER A 45 -5.99 2.72 7.79
C SER A 45 -6.69 2.01 6.62
N LEU A 46 -6.19 0.87 6.15
CA LEU A 46 -6.86 0.08 5.11
C LEU A 46 -8.21 -0.47 5.56
N THR A 47 -8.30 -0.98 6.79
CA THR A 47 -9.58 -1.47 7.34
C THR A 47 -10.61 -0.34 7.42
N ASP A 48 -10.18 0.83 7.89
CA ASP A 48 -11.00 2.04 7.97
C ASP A 48 -11.39 2.57 6.58
N PHE A 49 -10.51 2.45 5.59
CA PHE A 49 -10.80 2.77 4.19
C PHE A 49 -11.90 1.85 3.65
N PHE A 50 -11.75 0.54 3.76
CA PHE A 50 -12.75 -0.43 3.32
C PHE A 50 -14.08 -0.28 4.05
N ARG A 51 -14.07 0.07 5.34
CA ARG A 51 -15.30 0.41 6.08
C ARG A 51 -16.09 1.57 5.45
N LYS A 52 -15.38 2.55 4.88
CA LYS A 52 -15.97 3.73 4.23
C LYS A 52 -16.35 3.48 2.76
N THR A 53 -15.91 2.38 2.18
CA THR A 53 -16.25 1.98 0.80
C THR A 53 -17.63 1.33 0.77
N THR A 54 -18.65 2.14 0.45
CA THR A 54 -20.04 1.68 0.30
C THR A 54 -20.37 1.37 -1.16
N LEU A 55 -21.41 0.56 -1.38
CA LEU A 55 -21.94 0.30 -2.73
C LEU A 55 -22.30 1.61 -3.45
N ASP A 56 -22.96 2.55 -2.76
CA ASP A 56 -23.28 3.87 -3.33
C ASP A 56 -22.03 4.63 -3.80
N LYS A 57 -20.91 4.54 -3.06
CA LYS A 57 -19.65 5.18 -3.46
C LYS A 57 -19.09 4.53 -4.72
N LEU A 58 -19.16 3.21 -4.83
CA LEU A 58 -18.72 2.44 -6.00
C LEU A 58 -19.60 2.74 -7.23
N GLN A 59 -20.92 2.77 -7.06
CA GLN A 59 -21.86 2.99 -8.16
C GLN A 59 -21.81 4.41 -8.72
N ARG A 60 -21.48 5.42 -7.91
CA ARG A 60 -21.17 6.78 -8.41
C ARG A 60 -19.97 6.82 -9.36
N ASN A 61 -19.15 5.77 -9.34
CA ASN A 61 -17.97 5.59 -10.17
C ASN A 61 -18.17 4.45 -11.19
N ASN A 62 -19.42 4.04 -11.46
CA ASN A 62 -19.77 2.96 -12.39
C ASN A 62 -19.19 1.58 -12.04
N ILE A 63 -19.01 1.30 -10.74
CA ILE A 63 -18.53 0.02 -10.23
C ILE A 63 -19.64 -0.68 -9.45
N ASP A 64 -20.22 -1.75 -10.01
CA ASP A 64 -21.18 -2.60 -9.30
C ASP A 64 -20.49 -3.71 -8.49
N THR A 65 -19.36 -4.20 -9.00
CA THR A 65 -18.54 -5.25 -8.36
C THR A 65 -17.07 -5.00 -8.64
N ILE A 66 -16.21 -5.26 -7.67
CA ILE A 66 -14.76 -5.08 -7.78
C ILE A 66 -14.09 -6.37 -8.27
N GLY A 67 -13.35 -6.30 -9.37
CA GLY A 67 -12.51 -7.38 -9.88
C GLY A 67 -11.04 -7.26 -9.46
N VAL A 68 -10.48 -6.05 -9.51
CA VAL A 68 -9.12 -5.78 -9.01
C VAL A 68 -9.15 -4.59 -8.04
N ILE A 69 -8.37 -4.69 -6.99
CA ILE A 69 -8.06 -3.60 -6.06
C ILE A 69 -6.62 -3.18 -6.35
N ASP A 70 -6.44 -1.96 -6.83
CA ASP A 70 -5.12 -1.37 -7.02
C ASP A 70 -4.69 -0.69 -5.72
N ILE A 71 -3.44 -0.91 -5.32
CA ILE A 71 -2.82 -0.23 -4.19
C ILE A 71 -1.59 0.46 -4.75
N CYS A 72 -1.59 1.79 -4.77
CA CYS A 72 -0.51 2.55 -5.39
C CYS A 72 0.09 3.49 -4.36
N TRP A 73 1.41 3.57 -4.31
CA TRP A 73 2.06 4.71 -3.67
C TRP A 73 1.90 5.93 -4.57
N ASN A 74 1.47 7.05 -3.99
CA ASN A 74 1.42 8.35 -4.66
C ASN A 74 2.64 9.16 -4.22
N GLU A 75 3.54 9.37 -5.18
CA GLU A 75 4.81 10.04 -5.00
C GLU A 75 4.70 11.52 -4.64
N TYR A 76 3.54 12.14 -4.87
CA TYR A 76 3.35 13.56 -4.65
C TYR A 76 2.97 13.89 -3.21
N ASP A 77 2.19 13.00 -2.57
CA ASP A 77 1.62 13.25 -1.24
C ASP A 77 2.08 12.24 -0.18
N ASN A 78 3.09 11.40 -0.48
CA ASN A 78 3.62 10.34 0.39
C ASN A 78 2.56 9.39 0.95
N ASP A 79 1.43 9.24 0.25
CA ASP A 79 0.32 8.41 0.69
C ASP A 79 0.19 7.16 -0.18
N ILE A 80 -0.60 6.21 0.31
CA ILE A 80 -0.98 5.02 -0.45
C ILE A 80 -2.44 5.18 -0.82
N GLU A 81 -2.69 5.24 -2.11
CA GLU A 81 -4.00 5.25 -2.69
C GLU A 81 -4.53 3.84 -2.90
N VAL A 82 -5.85 3.71 -2.83
CA VAL A 82 -6.56 2.49 -3.20
C VAL A 82 -7.61 2.82 -4.24
N ASP A 83 -7.58 2.05 -5.33
CA ASP A 83 -8.53 2.15 -6.42
C ASP A 83 -9.15 0.78 -6.78
N PHE A 84 -10.23 0.82 -7.56
CA PHE A 84 -11.07 -0.32 -7.85
C PHE A 84 -11.35 -0.46 -9.35
N MET A 85 -10.99 -1.62 -9.89
CA MET A 85 -11.31 -1.98 -11.27
C MET A 85 -12.48 -2.97 -11.29
N PRO A 86 -13.49 -2.77 -12.15
CA PRO A 86 -14.61 -3.70 -12.27
C PRO A 86 -14.23 -5.00 -13.00
N ASP A 87 -13.23 -4.98 -13.89
CA ASP A 87 -12.69 -6.18 -14.54
C ASP A 87 -11.82 -6.99 -13.57
N ASN A 88 -11.93 -8.32 -13.58
CA ASN A 88 -11.06 -9.21 -12.80
C ASN A 88 -9.95 -9.85 -13.65
N ASN A 89 -9.86 -9.55 -14.95
CA ASN A 89 -8.68 -9.88 -15.72
C ASN A 89 -7.54 -8.93 -15.38
N PHE A 90 -6.66 -9.34 -14.45
CA PHE A 90 -5.55 -8.52 -13.97
C PHE A 90 -4.65 -7.96 -15.08
N ALA A 91 -4.50 -8.66 -16.20
CA ALA A 91 -3.66 -8.20 -17.32
C ALA A 91 -4.29 -7.03 -18.10
N THR A 92 -5.61 -6.84 -17.99
CA THR A 92 -6.35 -5.82 -18.75
C THR A 92 -7.11 -4.84 -17.88
N ALA A 93 -7.24 -5.11 -16.57
CA ALA A 93 -8.06 -4.33 -15.66
C ALA A 93 -7.68 -2.85 -15.56
N PHE A 94 -6.43 -2.51 -15.85
CA PHE A 94 -5.89 -1.13 -15.75
C PHE A 94 -5.95 -0.35 -17.07
N LYS A 95 -6.47 -0.94 -18.17
CA LYS A 95 -6.45 -0.32 -19.50
C LYS A 95 -7.22 0.99 -19.58
N ASP A 96 -8.30 1.09 -18.81
CA ASP A 96 -9.16 2.28 -18.78
C ASP A 96 -8.72 3.29 -17.71
N GLY A 97 -7.56 3.06 -17.09
CA GLY A 97 -7.03 3.89 -16.01
C GLY A 97 -7.72 3.64 -14.67
N CYS A 98 -7.28 4.39 -13.67
CA CYS A 98 -7.85 4.36 -12.33
C CYS A 98 -9.10 5.27 -12.25
N ILE A 99 -10.10 4.86 -11.47
CA ILE A 99 -11.43 5.50 -11.44
C ILE A 99 -11.58 6.43 -10.24
N MET A 100 -11.11 6.04 -9.06
CA MET A 100 -11.42 6.72 -7.80
C MET A 100 -10.22 7.27 -7.03
N ASN A 101 -8.98 6.80 -7.27
CA ASN A 101 -7.71 7.28 -6.66
C ASN A 101 -7.87 7.93 -5.29
N ASN A 102 -8.31 7.16 -4.28
CA ASN A 102 -8.53 7.72 -2.96
C ASN A 102 -7.36 7.35 -2.04
N SER A 103 -6.81 8.35 -1.37
CA SER A 103 -5.92 8.17 -0.23
C SER A 103 -6.51 7.19 0.78
N ALA A 104 -5.73 6.15 1.10
CA ALA A 104 -6.08 5.12 2.08
C ALA A 104 -5.12 5.10 3.27
N ILE A 105 -3.83 5.40 3.07
CA ILE A 105 -2.83 5.46 4.13
C ILE A 105 -1.96 6.70 3.94
N ASP A 106 -2.05 7.64 4.87
CA ASP A 106 -1.14 8.79 5.00
C ASP A 106 0.17 8.35 5.68
N ASN A 107 1.32 8.60 5.05
CA ASN A 107 2.65 8.30 5.60
C ASN A 107 3.49 9.54 5.93
N ASP A 108 2.92 10.74 5.98
CA ASP A 108 3.66 11.96 6.30
C ASP A 108 4.30 11.87 7.69
N ASP A 109 3.54 11.37 8.67
CA ASP A 109 4.05 11.14 10.03
C ASP A 109 5.27 10.19 10.04
N PHE A 110 5.36 9.26 9.10
CA PHE A 110 6.51 8.35 9.02
C PHE A 110 7.77 9.13 8.59
N PHE A 111 7.69 9.87 7.49
CA PHE A 111 8.81 10.66 7.00
C PHE A 111 9.22 11.74 7.99
N LYS A 112 8.24 12.45 8.56
CA LYS A 112 8.48 13.43 9.62
C LYS A 112 9.14 12.83 10.86
N THR A 113 8.68 11.66 11.31
CA THR A 113 9.21 11.05 12.55
C THR A 113 10.63 10.52 12.38
N TYR A 114 10.94 9.91 11.24
CA TYR A 114 12.18 9.15 11.07
C TYR A 114 13.23 9.87 10.24
N PHE A 115 12.82 10.78 9.36
CA PHE A 115 13.71 11.51 8.45
C PHE A 115 13.76 13.02 8.73
N ASP A 116 12.90 13.54 9.61
CA ASP A 116 12.76 14.99 9.91
C ASP A 116 12.37 15.83 8.68
N GLU A 117 11.65 15.19 7.75
CA GLU A 117 11.27 15.77 6.47
C GLU A 117 9.84 16.32 6.48
N ASP A 118 9.64 17.47 5.82
CA ASP A 118 8.32 17.97 5.47
C ASP A 118 7.82 17.29 4.17
N ILE A 119 6.50 17.30 4.02
CA ILE A 119 5.71 16.60 2.98
C ILE A 119 6.26 16.87 1.57
N ASP A 120 6.51 18.15 1.26
CA ASP A 120 6.89 18.61 -0.10
C ASP A 120 8.34 18.30 -0.49
N LYS A 121 9.16 17.79 0.44
CA LYS A 121 10.61 17.68 0.25
C LYS A 121 11.18 16.28 0.42
N SER A 122 10.39 15.34 0.93
CA SER A 122 10.86 13.98 1.24
C SER A 122 11.53 13.31 0.05
N LEU A 123 10.98 13.44 -1.17
CA LEU A 123 11.60 12.89 -2.38
C LEU A 123 12.96 13.54 -2.71
N GLU A 124 13.06 14.86 -2.57
CA GLU A 124 14.26 15.63 -2.92
C GLU A 124 15.40 15.42 -1.89
N GLU A 125 15.08 15.44 -0.60
CA GLU A 125 16.08 15.37 0.48
C GLU A 125 16.55 13.92 0.74
N ILE A 126 15.63 12.95 0.68
CA ILE A 126 15.98 11.53 0.75
C ILE A 126 16.75 11.13 -0.53
N GLY A 127 16.37 11.69 -1.68
CA GLY A 127 17.03 11.49 -2.97
C GLY A 127 16.86 10.05 -3.48
N ASP A 128 17.95 9.48 -4.03
CA ASP A 128 17.93 8.19 -4.73
C ASP A 128 17.45 7.01 -3.85
N ASP A 129 17.54 7.14 -2.52
CA ASP A 129 17.07 6.15 -1.55
C ASP A 129 15.55 6.11 -1.38
N TYR A 130 14.80 7.12 -1.85
CA TYR A 130 13.36 7.25 -1.58
C TYR A 130 12.59 6.04 -2.10
N GLN A 131 12.85 5.63 -3.36
CA GLN A 131 12.20 4.46 -3.95
C GLN A 131 12.46 3.19 -3.14
N GLN A 132 13.66 3.09 -2.56
CA GLN A 132 14.05 1.95 -1.76
C GLN A 132 13.35 1.97 -0.40
N ILE A 133 13.14 3.13 0.21
CA ILE A 133 12.40 3.30 1.46
C ILE A 133 10.92 2.94 1.27
N ILE A 134 10.28 3.43 0.21
CA ILE A 134 8.85 3.12 -0.02
C ILE A 134 8.61 1.63 -0.32
N LEU A 135 9.62 0.90 -0.79
CA LEU A 135 9.56 -0.56 -0.94
C LEU A 135 9.27 -1.27 0.40
N ALA A 136 9.63 -0.67 1.54
CA ALA A 136 9.23 -1.20 2.85
C ALA A 136 7.72 -1.30 2.98
N PHE A 137 6.97 -0.32 2.46
CA PHE A 137 5.51 -0.31 2.51
C PHE A 137 4.89 -1.36 1.60
N TYR A 138 5.48 -1.64 0.43
CA TYR A 138 5.08 -2.81 -0.37
C TYR A 138 5.13 -4.10 0.47
N TYR A 139 6.21 -4.31 1.23
CA TYR A 139 6.34 -5.50 2.08
C TYR A 139 5.39 -5.47 3.28
N ILE A 140 5.10 -4.30 3.86
CA ILE A 140 4.04 -4.16 4.87
C ILE A 140 2.71 -4.61 4.27
N ILE A 141 2.29 -4.01 3.15
CA ILE A 141 1.01 -4.31 2.50
C ILE A 141 0.91 -5.80 2.20
N LYS A 142 1.94 -6.39 1.60
CA LYS A 142 1.99 -7.81 1.26
C LYS A 142 1.75 -8.73 2.47
N ASP A 143 2.28 -8.37 3.64
CA ASP A 143 2.10 -9.16 4.86
C ASP A 143 0.72 -8.95 5.50
N ILE A 144 0.25 -7.70 5.57
CA ILE A 144 -1.00 -7.39 6.27
C ILE A 144 -2.25 -7.67 5.43
N ILE A 145 -2.15 -7.72 4.10
CA ILE A 145 -3.35 -7.77 3.24
C ILE A 145 -4.21 -9.01 3.49
N LYS A 146 -3.59 -10.15 3.85
CA LYS A 146 -4.31 -11.36 4.25
C LYS A 146 -5.13 -11.18 5.53
N LEU A 147 -4.70 -10.32 6.44
CA LEU A 147 -5.45 -9.98 7.65
C LEU A 147 -6.57 -8.97 7.34
N VAL A 148 -6.31 -8.03 6.43
CA VAL A 148 -7.30 -7.04 5.98
C VAL A 148 -8.49 -7.74 5.32
N VAL A 149 -8.26 -8.71 4.43
CA VAL A 149 -9.36 -9.42 3.76
C VAL A 149 -10.20 -10.30 4.68
N GLN A 150 -9.71 -10.61 5.88
CA GLN A 150 -10.45 -11.34 6.91
C GLN A 150 -11.41 -10.44 7.70
N GLN A 151 -11.26 -9.11 7.61
CA GLN A 151 -12.12 -8.16 8.31
C GLN A 151 -13.52 -8.12 7.69
N GLU A 152 -14.54 -7.92 8.53
CA GLU A 152 -15.94 -7.89 8.08
C GLU A 152 -16.22 -6.70 7.16
N GLU A 153 -15.53 -5.59 7.40
CA GLU A 153 -15.52 -4.38 6.56
C GLU A 153 -15.20 -4.73 5.11
N PHE A 154 -14.16 -5.53 4.90
CA PHE A 154 -13.74 -5.95 3.56
C PHE A 154 -14.72 -6.95 2.95
N LYS A 155 -15.18 -7.94 3.73
CA LYS A 155 -16.07 -9.01 3.23
C LYS A 155 -17.37 -8.46 2.65
N LYS A 156 -17.92 -7.38 3.21
CA LYS A 156 -19.19 -6.75 2.78
C LYS A 156 -19.13 -6.04 1.44
N ILE A 157 -17.94 -5.71 0.94
CA ILE A 157 -17.78 -5.01 -0.33
C ILE A 157 -18.14 -5.95 -1.49
N PRO A 158 -18.87 -5.50 -2.53
CA PRO A 158 -19.21 -6.34 -3.68
C PRO A 158 -17.96 -6.67 -4.51
N LYS A 159 -17.63 -7.95 -4.64
CA LYS A 159 -16.41 -8.42 -5.32
C LYS A 159 -16.76 -9.54 -6.30
N LYS A 160 -15.99 -9.63 -7.38
CA LYS A 160 -15.97 -10.80 -8.26
C LYS A 160 -15.19 -11.94 -7.59
N SER A 161 -15.45 -13.16 -8.04
CA SER A 161 -14.65 -14.35 -7.74
C SER A 161 -13.98 -14.82 -9.04
N PRO A 162 -12.64 -14.79 -9.15
CA PRO A 162 -11.70 -14.25 -8.18
C PRO A 162 -11.68 -12.71 -8.16
N CYS A 163 -11.18 -12.15 -7.06
CA CYS A 163 -10.78 -10.75 -6.95
C CYS A 163 -9.27 -10.67 -6.65
N HIS A 164 -8.58 -9.71 -7.25
CA HIS A 164 -7.12 -9.59 -7.16
C HIS A 164 -6.70 -8.29 -6.47
N PHE A 165 -5.54 -8.32 -5.82
CA PHE A 165 -4.84 -7.14 -5.33
C PHE A 165 -3.58 -6.91 -6.16
N GLY A 166 -3.45 -5.71 -6.71
CA GLY A 166 -2.23 -5.18 -7.29
C GLY A 166 -1.50 -4.28 -6.30
N PHE A 167 -0.19 -4.14 -6.47
CA PHE A 167 0.58 -3.07 -5.88
C PHE A 167 1.50 -2.43 -6.93
N ALA A 168 1.58 -1.10 -6.95
CA ALA A 168 2.58 -0.35 -7.70
C ALA A 168 3.28 0.68 -6.80
N SER A 169 4.59 0.85 -6.96
CA SER A 169 5.35 1.86 -6.22
C SER A 169 5.20 3.26 -6.79
N PHE A 170 4.68 3.40 -8.02
CA PHE A 170 4.33 4.66 -8.68
C PHE A 170 3.18 4.42 -9.67
N HIS A 171 2.43 5.46 -10.01
CA HIS A 171 1.27 5.35 -10.90
C HIS A 171 1.61 4.81 -12.29
N ASP A 172 2.81 5.07 -12.79
CA ASP A 172 3.27 4.64 -14.13
C ASP A 172 3.94 3.26 -14.15
N GLN A 173 4.08 2.58 -13.00
CA GLN A 173 4.73 1.28 -12.93
C GLN A 173 3.76 0.11 -13.18
N GLU A 174 4.31 -1.01 -13.66
CA GLU A 174 3.57 -2.26 -13.72
C GLU A 174 3.15 -2.73 -12.32
N ARG A 175 1.88 -3.15 -12.21
CA ARG A 175 1.35 -3.66 -10.94
C ARG A 175 1.87 -5.08 -10.70
N THR A 176 2.43 -5.30 -9.52
CA THR A 176 2.70 -6.65 -9.02
C THR A 176 1.44 -7.22 -8.39
N LYS A 177 0.99 -8.40 -8.83
CA LYS A 177 -0.11 -9.11 -8.18
C LYS A 177 0.35 -9.66 -6.82
N ILE A 178 -0.23 -9.17 -5.73
CA ILE A 178 0.18 -9.54 -4.36
C ILE A 178 -0.76 -10.54 -3.69
N LEU A 179 -2.03 -10.60 -4.09
CA LEU A 179 -3.01 -11.56 -3.57
C LEU A 179 -4.12 -11.83 -4.59
N THR A 180 -4.62 -13.06 -4.59
CA THR A 180 -5.91 -13.44 -5.17
C THR A 180 -6.79 -13.98 -4.05
N ILE A 181 -8.04 -13.53 -4.01
CA ILE A 181 -9.10 -14.08 -3.17
C ILE A 181 -10.14 -14.76 -4.07
N GLU A 182 -10.64 -15.91 -3.60
CA GLU A 182 -11.71 -16.69 -4.23
C GLU A 182 -13.04 -16.39 -3.53
#